data_AF-A0A8D8LAZ7-F1
#
_entry.id   AF-A0A8D8LAZ7-F1
#
_cell.length_a   1.000
_cell.length_b   1.000
_cell.length_c   1.000
_cell.angle_alpha   90.00
_cell.angle_beta   90.00
_cell.angle_gamma   90.00
#
_symmetry.space_group_name_H-M   'P 1'
#
loop_
_entity.id
_entity.type
_entity.pdbx_description
1 polymer ?
#
loop_
_entity_poly.entity_id
_entity_poly.type
_entity_poly.pdbx_seq_one_letter_code
_entity_poly.pdbx_strand_id
1 'polypeptide(L)'
;ASKAVESYTKRGNPTKSDETIEYGPFKDIPPFSQDVMKIHYENNSPFLTISSITRTIEVSHWGNIAVEETIDLRHTGAHLKGPFSRYDYQRQSDSGISSVKSFKTILPASAQDVYYRDEIGNIS
;
A
#
# COMPACT_ATOMS: atom_id res chain seq x y z
N ALA A 1 -6.86 -5.74 -6.11
CA ALA A 1 -7.59 -5.13 -7.24
C ALA A 1 -8.60 -6.14 -7.79
N SER A 2 -9.84 -5.71 -8.00
CA SER A 2 -10.92 -6.52 -8.57
C SER A 2 -10.85 -6.54 -10.10
N LYS A 3 -11.43 -7.58 -10.73
CA LYS A 3 -11.59 -7.68 -12.19
C LYS A 3 -12.68 -6.75 -12.74
N ALA A 4 -13.55 -6.25 -11.86
CA ALA A 4 -14.64 -5.36 -12.22
C ALA A 4 -14.12 -3.92 -12.35
N VAL A 5 -14.19 -3.40 -13.57
CA VAL A 5 -13.92 -1.99 -13.88
C VAL A 5 -15.26 -1.29 -14.06
N GLU A 6 -15.48 -0.24 -13.27
CA GLU A 6 -16.71 0.57 -13.27
C GLU A 6 -16.74 1.56 -14.44
N SER A 7 -15.62 2.24 -14.69
CA SER A 7 -15.50 3.16 -15.83
C SER A 7 -14.05 3.35 -16.25
N TYR A 8 -13.85 3.62 -17.54
CA TYR A 8 -12.54 3.93 -18.11
C TYR A 8 -12.69 4.84 -19.33
N THR A 9 -11.64 5.61 -19.67
CA THR A 9 -11.62 6.48 -20.85
C THR A 9 -11.75 5.66 -22.14
N LYS A 10 -12.68 5.99 -23.05
CA LYS A 10 -12.95 5.19 -24.27
C LYS A 10 -12.20 5.63 -25.53
N ARG A 11 -11.03 6.24 -25.39
CA ARG A 11 -10.28 6.78 -26.55
C ARG A 11 -9.69 5.65 -27.39
N GLY A 12 -9.94 5.67 -28.69
CA GLY A 12 -9.40 4.68 -29.62
C GLY A 12 -10.09 3.31 -29.54
N ASN A 13 -11.34 3.27 -29.02
CA ASN A 13 -12.13 2.04 -28.86
C ASN A 13 -11.34 0.91 -28.19
N PRO A 14 -10.87 1.13 -26.95
CA PRO A 14 -10.05 0.17 -26.24
C PRO A 14 -10.79 -1.16 -26.03
N THR A 15 -10.05 -2.26 -26.11
CA THR A 15 -10.55 -3.61 -25.85
C THR A 15 -10.37 -3.95 -24.38
N LYS A 16 -11.42 -4.46 -23.73
CA LYS A 16 -11.36 -4.98 -22.37
C LYS A 16 -11.36 -6.51 -22.40
N SER A 17 -10.35 -7.12 -21.78
CA SER A 17 -10.22 -8.57 -21.61
C SER A 17 -9.98 -8.88 -20.14
N ASP A 18 -10.97 -9.44 -19.44
CA ASP A 18 -10.94 -9.73 -18.00
C ASP A 18 -10.38 -8.57 -17.15
N GLU A 19 -9.09 -8.66 -16.78
CA GLU A 19 -8.35 -7.75 -15.90
C GLU A 19 -7.53 -6.70 -16.66
N THR A 20 -7.52 -6.76 -17.99
CA THR A 20 -6.69 -5.92 -18.87
C THR A 20 -7.56 -5.03 -19.75
N ILE A 21 -7.15 -3.77 -19.92
CA ILE A 21 -7.72 -2.84 -20.91
C ILE A 21 -6.61 -2.42 -21.84
N GLU A 22 -6.75 -2.72 -23.12
CA GLU A 22 -5.76 -2.42 -24.16
C GLU A 22 -6.20 -1.19 -24.96
N TYR A 23 -5.28 -0.26 -25.17
CA TYR A 23 -5.50 0.99 -25.91
C TYR A 23 -4.60 1.02 -27.15
N GLY A 24 -5.16 1.50 -28.27
CA GLY A 24 -4.41 1.68 -29.51
C GLY A 24 -4.41 0.44 -30.41
N PRO A 25 -3.52 0.38 -31.42
CA PRO A 25 -2.39 1.28 -31.67
C PRO A 25 -2.84 2.69 -32.12
N PHE A 26 -2.19 3.73 -31.60
CA PHE A 26 -2.39 5.11 -32.04
C PHE A 26 -1.36 5.48 -33.12
N LYS A 27 -1.82 5.99 -34.27
CA LYS A 27 -0.96 6.41 -35.39
C LYS A 27 -1.05 7.92 -35.59
N ASP A 28 -0.01 8.51 -36.18
CA ASP A 28 0.03 9.92 -36.58
C ASP A 28 -0.28 10.92 -35.44
N ILE A 29 0.31 10.67 -34.27
CA ILE A 29 0.13 11.53 -33.09
C ILE A 29 0.98 12.81 -33.26
N PRO A 30 0.40 14.02 -33.15
CA PRO A 30 1.16 15.26 -33.20
C PRO A 30 2.19 15.37 -32.08
N PRO A 31 3.30 16.11 -32.28
CA PRO A 31 4.23 16.42 -31.21
C PRO A 31 3.52 17.06 -30.01
N PHE A 32 3.90 16.65 -28.79
CA PHE A 32 3.33 17.16 -27.52
C PHE A 32 1.83 16.93 -27.30
N SER A 33 1.22 15.94 -27.98
CA SER A 33 -0.16 15.52 -27.68
C SER A 33 -0.28 15.03 -26.22
N GLN A 34 -1.30 15.51 -25.52
CA GLN A 34 -1.65 15.08 -24.16
C GLN A 34 -3.13 14.76 -24.07
N ASP A 35 -3.45 13.64 -23.44
CA ASP A 35 -4.82 13.20 -23.24
C ASP A 35 -4.99 12.58 -21.85
N VAL A 36 -6.10 12.91 -21.17
CA VAL A 36 -6.36 12.45 -19.80
C VAL A 36 -6.97 11.05 -19.82
N MET A 37 -6.30 10.10 -19.18
CA MET A 37 -6.82 8.75 -18.93
C MET A 37 -7.32 8.64 -17.50
N LYS A 38 -8.54 8.14 -17.31
CA LYS A 38 -9.12 7.83 -16.00
C LYS A 38 -9.66 6.41 -16.02
N ILE A 39 -9.42 5.68 -14.93
CA ILE A 39 -9.92 4.33 -14.70
C ILE A 39 -10.46 4.26 -13.28
N HIS A 40 -11.68 3.77 -13.11
CA HIS A 40 -12.33 3.54 -11.84
C HIS A 40 -12.62 2.05 -11.70
N TYR A 41 -12.07 1.44 -10.67
CA TYR A 41 -12.18 0.02 -10.37
C TYR A 41 -12.08 -0.19 -8.87
N GLU A 42 -12.58 -1.32 -8.38
CA GLU A 42 -12.51 -1.66 -6.97
C GLU A 42 -11.10 -2.13 -6.59
N ASN A 43 -10.54 -1.55 -5.53
CA ASN A 43 -9.26 -1.96 -4.97
C ASN A 43 -9.27 -1.94 -3.45
N ASN A 44 -9.55 -3.08 -2.84
CA ASN A 44 -9.54 -3.25 -1.38
C ASN A 44 -8.15 -3.59 -0.80
N SER A 45 -7.08 -3.41 -1.57
CA SER A 45 -5.72 -3.61 -1.04
C SER A 45 -5.44 -2.62 0.10
N PRO A 46 -4.71 -3.04 1.16
CA PRO A 46 -4.35 -2.13 2.24
C PRO A 46 -3.33 -1.10 1.76
N PHE A 47 -3.72 0.18 1.75
CA PHE A 47 -2.85 1.28 1.33
C PHE A 47 -2.05 1.81 2.50
N LEU A 48 -0.86 1.27 2.72
CA LEU A 48 0.08 1.73 3.74
C LEU A 48 1.14 2.62 3.12
N THR A 49 1.34 3.81 3.66
CA THR A 49 2.37 4.76 3.23
C THR A 49 3.27 5.10 4.42
N ILE A 50 4.58 5.04 4.21
CA ILE A 50 5.57 5.55 5.17
C ILE A 50 5.62 7.07 5.00
N SER A 51 5.25 7.82 6.04
CA SER A 51 5.37 9.29 6.02
C SER A 51 6.79 9.75 6.34
N SER A 52 7.46 9.05 7.23
CA SER A 52 8.83 9.31 7.64
C SER A 52 9.49 8.01 8.07
N ILE A 53 10.76 7.86 7.73
CA ILE A 53 11.60 6.78 8.21
C ILE A 53 12.95 7.36 8.61
N THR A 54 13.34 7.09 9.86
CA THR A 54 14.67 7.42 10.36
C THR A 54 15.38 6.11 10.61
N ARG A 55 16.49 5.86 9.91
CA ARG A 55 17.35 4.70 10.11
C ARG A 55 18.64 5.14 10.76
N THR A 56 18.89 4.66 11.97
CA THR A 56 20.13 4.87 12.71
C THR A 56 21.00 3.63 12.55
N ILE A 57 22.24 3.81 12.11
CA ILE A 57 23.22 2.74 11.96
C ILE A 57 24.41 3.07 12.85
N GLU A 58 24.60 2.27 13.89
CA GLU A 58 25.74 2.37 14.79
C GLU A 58 26.76 1.28 14.45
N VAL A 59 28.01 1.69 14.24
CA VAL A 59 29.11 0.77 13.91
C VAL A 59 30.08 0.68 15.09
N SER A 60 30.22 -0.51 15.66
CA SER A 60 31.19 -0.78 16.72
C SER A 60 32.36 -1.61 16.21
N HIS A 61 33.57 -1.07 16.33
CA HIS A 61 34.80 -1.80 16.01
C HIS A 61 35.11 -2.93 17.01
N TRP A 62 34.38 -3.00 18.12
CA TRP A 62 34.55 -4.02 19.15
C TRP A 62 33.56 -5.19 19.02
N GLY A 63 32.64 -5.16 18.04
CA GLY A 63 31.61 -6.19 17.94
C GLY A 63 30.82 -6.16 16.64
N ASN A 64 29.69 -5.44 16.65
CA ASN A 64 28.65 -5.52 15.63
C ASN A 64 28.23 -4.16 15.06
N ILE A 65 27.40 -4.23 14.02
CA ILE A 65 26.64 -3.09 13.49
C ILE A 65 25.21 -3.22 14.02
N ALA A 66 24.73 -2.19 14.71
CA ALA A 66 23.35 -2.10 15.16
C ALA A 66 22.56 -1.19 14.22
N VAL A 67 21.37 -1.64 13.81
CA VAL A 67 20.47 -0.87 12.95
C VAL A 67 19.14 -0.73 13.67
N GLU A 68 18.71 0.52 13.86
CA GLU A 68 17.41 0.87 14.42
C GLU A 68 16.63 1.69 13.39
N GLU A 69 15.32 1.42 13.28
CA GLU A 69 14.42 2.17 12.41
C GLU A 69 13.23 2.71 13.20
N THR A 70 13.02 4.02 13.14
CA THR A 70 11.76 4.67 13.55
C THR A 70 10.92 4.90 12.32
N ILE A 71 9.73 4.29 12.25
CA ILE A 71 8.89 4.29 11.06
C ILE A 71 7.51 4.87 11.40
N ASP A 72 7.19 6.00 10.77
CA ASP A 72 5.85 6.58 10.83
C ASP A 72 5.02 6.05 9.66
N LEU A 73 3.95 5.33 9.99
CA LEU A 73 3.08 4.67 9.03
C LEU A 73 1.68 5.28 9.04
N ARG A 74 1.13 5.50 7.84
CA ARG A 74 -0.23 6.01 7.65
C ARG A 74 -1.01 5.17 6.65
N HIS A 75 -2.28 4.90 6.94
CA HIS A 75 -3.21 4.39 5.94
C HIS A 75 -3.69 5.54 5.05
N THR A 76 -3.41 5.44 3.74
CA THR A 76 -3.69 6.50 2.74
C THR A 76 -4.79 6.11 1.75
N GLY A 77 -5.52 5.04 2.04
CA GLY A 77 -6.69 4.64 1.26
C GLY A 77 -7.94 5.39 1.70
N ALA A 78 -9.11 4.77 1.47
CA ALA A 78 -10.38 5.35 1.87
C ALA A 78 -10.45 5.61 3.38
N HIS A 79 -10.90 6.81 3.76
CA HIS A 79 -11.12 7.16 5.16
C HIS A 79 -12.36 6.48 5.73
N LEU A 80 -12.30 6.08 7.00
CA LEU A 80 -13.47 5.62 7.74
C LEU A 80 -14.43 6.79 7.96
N LYS A 81 -15.66 6.65 7.45
CA LYS A 81 -16.76 7.58 7.73
C LYS A 81 -17.70 6.94 8.75
N GLY A 82 -18.00 7.65 9.82
CA GLY A 82 -18.85 7.15 10.91
C GLY A 82 -18.06 6.45 12.02
N PRO A 83 -18.75 5.86 13.00
CA PRO A 83 -18.12 5.23 14.15
C PRO A 83 -17.47 3.89 13.80
N PHE A 84 -16.42 3.53 14.56
CA PHE A 84 -15.86 2.19 14.56
C PHE A 84 -16.51 1.32 15.64
N SER A 85 -16.92 0.10 15.29
CA SER A 85 -17.47 -0.90 16.20
C SER A 85 -16.56 -2.13 16.24
N ARG A 86 -15.93 -2.38 17.39
CA ARG A 86 -15.10 -3.58 17.60
C ARG A 86 -15.92 -4.86 17.47
N TYR A 87 -17.16 -4.85 17.95
CA TYR A 87 -18.06 -6.00 17.91
C TYR A 87 -18.34 -6.43 16.48
N ASP A 88 -18.68 -5.47 15.60
CA ASP A 88 -18.93 -5.75 14.19
C ASP A 88 -17.65 -6.17 13.49
N TYR A 89 -16.53 -5.48 13.76
CA TYR A 89 -15.22 -5.82 13.21
C TYR A 89 -14.76 -7.24 13.52
N GLN A 90 -15.12 -7.78 14.70
CA GLN A 90 -14.73 -9.13 15.10
C GLN A 90 -15.71 -10.22 14.64
N ARG A 91 -17.01 -9.92 14.53
CA ARG A 91 -18.03 -10.93 14.16
C ARG A 91 -18.23 -11.08 12.67
N GLN A 92 -18.03 -10.01 11.91
CA GLN A 92 -18.22 -10.01 10.46
C GLN A 92 -16.88 -10.28 9.77
N SER A 93 -16.80 -11.39 9.03
CA SER A 93 -15.60 -11.78 8.29
C SER A 93 -15.26 -10.81 7.16
N ASP A 94 -16.26 -10.11 6.62
CA ASP A 94 -16.17 -9.07 5.61
C ASP A 94 -15.96 -7.67 6.19
N SER A 95 -15.92 -7.51 7.53
CA SER A 95 -15.59 -6.22 8.11
C SER A 95 -14.09 -5.92 8.01
N GLY A 96 -13.79 -4.69 7.62
CA GLY A 96 -12.41 -4.21 7.51
C GLY A 96 -11.62 -4.79 6.32
N ILE A 97 -12.26 -5.09 5.19
CA ILE A 97 -11.57 -5.64 3.99
C ILE A 97 -10.37 -4.77 3.59
N SER A 98 -10.52 -3.44 3.63
CA SER A 98 -9.48 -2.48 3.26
C SER A 98 -8.57 -2.07 4.43
N SER A 99 -8.76 -2.63 5.63
CA SER A 99 -7.95 -2.28 6.81
C SER A 99 -6.59 -2.98 6.79
N VAL A 100 -5.62 -2.41 7.52
CA VAL A 100 -4.32 -3.07 7.74
C VAL A 100 -4.42 -3.87 9.03
N LYS A 101 -4.31 -5.19 8.93
CA LYS A 101 -4.28 -6.11 10.09
C LYS A 101 -2.86 -6.48 10.51
N SER A 102 -1.96 -6.58 9.53
CA SER A 102 -0.55 -6.84 9.73
C SER A 102 0.23 -6.41 8.48
N PHE A 103 1.53 -6.21 8.64
CA PHE A 103 2.48 -6.12 7.55
C PHE A 103 3.72 -6.93 7.92
N LYS A 104 4.51 -7.33 6.93
CA LYS A 104 5.74 -8.10 7.14
C LYS A 104 6.93 -7.24 6.74
N THR A 105 7.96 -7.26 7.56
CA THR A 105 9.27 -6.73 7.20
C THR A 105 10.22 -7.90 6.88
N ILE A 106 11.25 -7.62 6.09
CA ILE A 106 12.29 -8.58 5.74
C ILE A 106 13.58 -8.08 6.37
N LEU A 107 14.16 -8.91 7.24
CA LEU A 107 15.45 -8.63 7.85
C LEU A 107 16.55 -9.47 7.18
N PRO A 108 17.81 -9.00 7.19
CA PRO A 108 18.95 -9.81 6.78
C PRO A 108 19.01 -11.11 7.59
N ALA A 109 19.45 -12.21 6.96
CA ALA A 109 19.52 -13.52 7.61
C ALA A 109 20.45 -13.55 8.85
N SER A 110 21.37 -12.60 8.96
CA SER A 110 22.29 -12.44 10.08
C SER A 110 21.73 -11.59 11.22
N ALA A 111 20.48 -11.10 11.12
CA ALA A 111 19.87 -10.29 12.17
C ALA A 111 19.72 -11.09 13.47
N GLN A 112 20.12 -10.48 14.57
CA GLN A 112 20.01 -11.00 15.94
C GLN A 112 19.45 -9.89 16.83
N ASP A 113 18.96 -10.26 18.02
CA ASP A 113 18.42 -9.32 19.02
C ASP A 113 17.32 -8.38 18.49
N VAL A 114 16.41 -8.93 17.67
CA VAL A 114 15.29 -8.18 17.11
C VAL A 114 14.34 -7.75 18.23
N TYR A 115 14.09 -6.44 18.32
CA TYR A 115 13.05 -5.88 19.16
C TYR A 115 12.08 -5.02 18.33
N TYR A 116 10.86 -4.89 18.84
CA TYR A 116 9.84 -4.01 18.29
C TYR A 116 9.14 -3.29 19.45
N ARG A 117 9.10 -1.96 19.37
CA ARG A 117 8.61 -1.07 20.43
C ARG A 117 7.88 0.09 19.79
N ASP A 118 6.93 0.67 20.53
CA ASP A 118 6.39 2.00 20.22
C ASP A 118 7.00 3.06 21.15
N GLU A 119 6.52 4.29 21.02
CA GLU A 119 6.95 5.42 21.85
C GLU A 119 6.62 5.25 23.34
N ILE A 120 5.68 4.35 23.69
CA ILE A 120 5.17 4.17 25.05
C ILE A 120 5.54 2.83 25.68
N GLY A 121 6.21 1.92 24.96
CA GLY A 121 6.74 0.68 25.50
C GLY A 121 6.86 -0.49 24.51
N ASN A 122 6.84 -1.70 25.07
CA ASN A 122 6.91 -2.94 24.30
C ASN A 122 5.55 -3.26 23.67
N ILE A 123 5.57 -3.77 22.43
CA ILE A 123 4.41 -4.37 21.78
C ILE A 123 4.58 -5.90 21.78
N SER A 124 3.56 -6.63 22.25
CA SER A 124 3.52 -8.10 22.34
C SER A 124 2.50 -8.73 21.42
#